data_AF-A0AAW0EPA5-F1
#
_entry.id   AF-A0AAW0EPA5-F1
#
_cell.length_a   1.000
_cell.length_b   1.000
_cell.length_c   1.000
_cell.angle_alpha   90.00
_cell.angle_beta   90.00
_cell.angle_gamma   90.00
#
_symmetry.space_group_name_H-M   'P 1'
#
loop_
_entity.id
_entity.type
_entity.pdbx_description
1 polymer ?
#
loop_
_entity_poly.entity_id
_entity_poly.type
_entity_poly.pdbx_seq_one_letter_code
_entity_poly.pdbx_strand_id
1 'polypeptide(L)'
;MLRHTATRWASKVTAGNAKNQAGSPRQKAKLFHVIPGTPVTPVEKLKEQRRRFGQDRYSRQPEYRPGRNVRMDPNTFTLYATTKGVMTIRTSRIHPSYKWLDVEPDVQKVFRSRCMRAALRRRGMASSMVASNAHYRAELDHVEEPQWRERVMRVPKATERFQDPNLLTRGLVPSLRPHSRYAYE
;
A
#
# COMPACT_ATOMS: atom_id res chain seq x y z
N MET A 1 -20.21 82.67 -6.86
CA MET A 1 -20.90 81.37 -6.83
C MET A 1 -19.86 80.26 -7.02
N LEU A 2 -19.35 79.71 -5.92
CA LEU A 2 -18.40 78.60 -5.93
C LEU A 2 -19.19 77.32 -5.61
N ARG A 3 -19.05 76.30 -6.46
CA ARG A 3 -19.78 75.03 -6.38
C ARG A 3 -19.36 74.27 -5.12
N HIS A 4 -20.30 74.01 -4.22
CA HIS A 4 -20.12 73.05 -3.13
C HIS A 4 -20.07 71.63 -3.72
N THR A 5 -18.91 71.00 -3.71
CA THR A 5 -18.78 69.56 -3.94
C THR A 5 -19.12 68.83 -2.65
N ALA A 6 -20.06 67.88 -2.71
CA ALA A 6 -20.45 67.07 -1.56
C ALA A 6 -19.22 66.34 -1.00
N THR A 7 -18.95 66.53 0.29
CA THR A 7 -17.93 65.77 1.02
C THR A 7 -18.31 64.30 0.99
N ARG A 8 -17.63 63.50 0.16
CA ARG A 8 -17.70 62.03 0.24
C ARG A 8 -16.84 61.58 1.40
N TRP A 9 -17.47 61.17 2.49
CA TRP A 9 -16.78 60.62 3.65
C TRP A 9 -16.33 59.20 3.29
N ALA A 10 -15.06 59.04 2.92
CA ALA A 10 -14.45 57.72 2.81
C ALA A 10 -14.18 57.21 4.24
N SER A 11 -14.99 56.28 4.73
CA SER A 11 -14.72 55.62 6.00
C SER A 11 -13.41 54.83 5.87
N LYS A 12 -12.40 55.24 6.65
CA LYS A 12 -11.13 54.51 6.75
C LYS A 12 -11.35 53.28 7.64
N VAL A 13 -12.06 52.27 7.12
CA VAL A 13 -12.13 50.96 7.78
C VAL A 13 -10.81 50.25 7.48
N THR A 14 -9.83 50.47 8.35
CA THR A 14 -8.55 49.76 8.29
C THR A 14 -8.72 48.32 8.76
N ALA A 15 -8.50 47.40 7.80
CA ALA A 15 -7.97 46.05 7.96
C ALA A 15 -8.74 45.08 8.90
N GLY A 16 -9.60 44.25 8.30
CA GLY A 16 -9.88 42.92 8.84
C GLY A 16 -8.62 42.06 8.72
N ASN A 17 -8.04 41.65 9.85
CA ASN A 17 -6.88 40.78 9.87
C ASN A 17 -7.32 39.37 9.46
N ALA A 18 -6.98 38.93 8.25
CA ALA A 18 -7.30 37.59 7.78
C ALA A 18 -6.43 36.57 8.53
N LYS A 19 -6.99 35.92 9.57
CA LYS A 19 -6.35 34.87 10.39
C LYS A 19 -5.91 33.60 9.62
N ASN A 20 -6.02 33.57 8.29
CA ASN A 20 -5.78 32.39 7.45
C ASN A 20 -4.45 32.43 6.69
N GLN A 21 -3.46 33.21 7.14
CA GLN A 21 -2.13 33.27 6.50
C GLN A 21 -1.16 32.16 6.93
N ALA A 22 -1.62 31.13 7.65
CA ALA A 22 -0.81 29.95 7.93
C ALA A 22 -0.76 29.04 6.69
N GLY A 23 0.10 29.37 5.73
CA GLY A 23 0.48 28.45 4.68
C GLY A 23 1.19 27.23 5.27
N SER A 24 0.79 26.02 4.90
CA SER A 24 1.55 24.83 5.28
C SER A 24 2.90 24.84 4.55
N PRO A 25 4.01 24.43 5.19
CA PRO A 25 5.30 24.32 4.53
C PRO A 25 5.18 23.46 3.27
N ARG A 26 5.81 23.89 2.16
CA ARG A 26 5.74 23.17 0.88
C ARG A 26 6.22 21.73 1.09
N GLN A 27 5.29 20.78 1.01
CA GLN A 27 5.61 19.40 1.30
C GLN A 27 6.39 18.78 0.13
N LYS A 28 7.57 18.20 0.38
CA LYS A 28 8.38 17.52 -0.66
C LYS A 28 7.63 16.34 -1.27
N ALA A 29 7.53 16.23 -2.58
CA ALA A 29 6.87 15.10 -3.24
C ALA A 29 7.57 13.78 -2.89
N LYS A 30 6.78 12.75 -2.52
CA LYS A 30 7.25 11.43 -2.10
C LYS A 30 6.85 10.41 -3.16
N LEU A 31 7.72 10.22 -4.15
CA LEU A 31 7.43 9.46 -5.37
C LEU A 31 8.07 8.07 -5.34
N PHE A 32 7.73 7.25 -6.33
CA PHE A 32 8.55 6.08 -6.65
C PHE A 32 9.85 6.57 -7.28
N HIS A 33 10.96 5.94 -6.90
CA HIS A 33 12.26 6.20 -7.52
C HIS A 33 12.53 5.25 -8.69
N VAL A 34 11.74 4.18 -8.79
CA VAL A 34 11.85 3.13 -9.81
C VAL A 34 10.50 2.89 -10.48
N ILE A 35 10.51 2.43 -11.73
CA ILE A 35 9.28 2.12 -12.46
C ILE A 35 8.76 0.74 -11.99
N PRO A 36 7.50 0.62 -11.53
CA PRO A 36 6.93 -0.68 -11.21
C PRO A 36 7.01 -1.65 -12.37
N GLY A 37 7.51 -2.85 -12.11
CA GLY A 37 7.72 -3.88 -13.12
C GLY A 37 9.10 -3.85 -13.77
N THR A 38 10.01 -2.93 -13.44
CA THR A 38 11.40 -2.98 -13.93
C THR A 38 12.33 -3.69 -12.94
N PRO A 39 13.46 -4.23 -13.43
CA PRO A 39 14.54 -4.67 -12.55
C PRO A 39 15.07 -3.51 -11.70
N VAL A 40 15.40 -3.81 -10.44
CA VAL A 40 15.96 -2.88 -9.46
C VAL A 40 17.22 -3.49 -8.85
N THR A 41 18.11 -2.62 -8.39
CA THR A 41 19.34 -3.03 -7.70
C THR A 41 19.13 -3.14 -6.19
N PRO A 42 19.92 -3.96 -5.48
CA PRO A 42 19.87 -4.00 -4.02
C PRO A 42 20.18 -2.60 -3.45
N VAL A 43 19.61 -2.27 -2.30
CA VAL A 43 19.82 -0.98 -1.60
C VAL A 43 19.21 0.23 -2.32
N GLU A 44 18.73 0.08 -3.55
CA GLU A 44 18.00 1.12 -4.26
C GLU A 44 16.70 1.48 -3.53
N LYS A 45 16.42 2.78 -3.45
CA LYS A 45 15.14 3.27 -2.94
C LYS A 45 14.05 2.86 -3.91
N LEU A 46 13.00 2.21 -3.41
CA LEU A 46 11.83 1.87 -4.20
C LEU A 46 10.80 3.00 -4.10
N LYS A 47 10.40 3.31 -2.88
CA LYS A 47 9.32 4.26 -2.58
C LYS A 47 9.60 4.98 -1.27
N GLU A 48 9.62 6.31 -1.33
CA GLU A 48 9.53 7.14 -0.13
C GLU A 48 8.06 7.36 0.25
N GLN A 49 7.76 7.32 1.54
CA GLN A 49 6.39 7.45 2.05
C GLN A 49 6.28 8.61 3.04
N ARG A 50 5.04 9.08 3.21
CA ARG A 50 4.69 9.98 4.31
C ARG A 50 4.15 9.17 5.46
N ARG A 51 4.56 9.54 6.67
CA ARG A 51 3.88 9.09 7.88
C ARG A 51 2.45 9.58 7.86
N ARG A 52 1.50 8.68 8.09
CA ARG A 52 0.09 9.04 8.25
C ARG A 52 -0.15 9.34 9.72
N PHE A 53 -0.62 10.54 10.00
CA PHE A 53 -1.04 10.96 11.33
C PHE A 53 -2.57 10.96 11.33
N GLY A 54 -3.15 9.93 11.94
CA GLY A 54 -4.59 9.86 12.16
C GLY A 54 -4.90 9.38 13.58
N GLN A 55 -6.12 9.62 14.05
CA GLN A 55 -6.54 9.18 15.37
C GLN A 55 -6.69 7.64 15.43
N ASP A 56 -7.09 7.01 14.33
CA ASP A 56 -7.32 5.55 14.27
C ASP A 56 -6.03 4.76 13.95
N ARG A 57 -5.86 3.59 14.56
CA ARG A 57 -4.65 2.75 14.43
C ARG A 57 -4.44 2.25 13.00
N TYR A 58 -5.52 1.98 12.27
CA TYR A 58 -5.46 1.57 10.86
C TYR A 58 -5.09 2.74 9.95
N SER A 59 -5.56 3.95 10.27
CA SER A 59 -5.23 5.17 9.52
C SER A 59 -3.74 5.54 9.56
N ARG A 60 -2.98 5.02 10.53
CA ARG A 60 -1.54 5.24 10.70
C ARG A 60 -0.66 4.30 9.88
N GLN A 61 -1.22 3.25 9.29
CA GLN A 61 -0.43 2.27 8.54
C GLN A 61 0.09 2.88 7.23
N PRO A 62 1.31 2.53 6.80
CA PRO A 62 1.85 3.00 5.53
C PRO A 62 1.04 2.44 4.35
N GLU A 63 1.02 3.18 3.24
CA GLU A 63 0.31 2.78 2.02
C GLU A 63 0.95 1.56 1.37
N TYR A 64 2.29 1.55 1.32
CA TYR A 64 3.10 0.44 0.84
C TYR A 64 3.84 -0.19 2.01
N ARG A 65 3.70 -1.50 2.15
CA ARG A 65 4.40 -2.30 3.14
C ARG A 65 5.55 -3.09 2.50
N PRO A 66 6.58 -3.46 3.29
CA PRO A 66 7.60 -4.37 2.81
C PRO A 66 6.97 -5.73 2.53
N GLY A 67 7.12 -6.20 1.29
CA GLY A 67 6.79 -7.54 0.88
C GLY A 67 8.03 -8.43 0.81
N ARG A 68 8.02 -9.40 -0.10
CA ARG A 68 9.14 -10.32 -0.31
C ARG A 68 10.35 -9.56 -0.86
N ASN A 69 11.52 -9.78 -0.25
CA ASN A 69 12.80 -9.16 -0.65
C ASN A 69 12.79 -7.62 -0.64
N VAL A 70 12.01 -7.03 0.26
CA VAL A 70 11.95 -5.58 0.48
C VAL A 70 12.12 -5.31 1.96
N ARG A 71 12.95 -4.33 2.30
CA ARG A 71 13.08 -3.80 3.67
C ARG A 71 12.48 -2.42 3.75
N MET A 72 11.88 -2.09 4.89
CA MET A 72 11.37 -0.75 5.18
C MET A 72 12.22 -0.13 6.28
N ASP A 73 12.70 1.10 6.07
CA ASP A 73 13.28 1.89 7.15
C ASP A 73 12.16 2.34 8.10
N PRO A 74 12.18 1.94 9.39
CA PRO A 74 11.15 2.32 10.36
C PRO A 74 11.03 3.82 10.59
N ASN A 75 12.12 4.57 10.39
CA ASN A 75 12.15 6.00 10.64
C ASN A 75 11.55 6.76 9.46
N THR A 76 12.02 6.50 8.25
CA THR A 76 11.57 7.27 7.07
C THR A 76 10.38 6.64 6.34
N PHE A 77 9.99 5.41 6.67
CA PHE A 77 9.03 4.59 5.90
C PHE A 77 9.45 4.41 4.43
N THR A 78 10.74 4.59 4.13
CA THR A 78 11.30 4.37 2.80
C THR A 78 11.49 2.87 2.57
N LEU A 79 11.01 2.38 1.44
CA LEU A 79 11.19 0.99 1.02
C LEU A 79 12.45 0.85 0.18
N TYR A 80 13.23 -0.18 0.45
CA TYR A 80 14.46 -0.53 -0.25
C TYR A 80 14.40 -1.98 -0.71
N ALA A 81 14.94 -2.27 -1.89
CA ALA A 81 15.14 -3.65 -2.31
C ALA A 81 16.25 -4.32 -1.48
N THR A 82 16.03 -5.55 -1.04
CA THR A 82 17.08 -6.35 -0.39
C THR A 82 17.90 -7.15 -1.40
N THR A 83 17.29 -7.52 -2.53
CA THR A 83 17.93 -8.28 -3.60
C THR A 83 17.77 -7.58 -4.95
N LYS A 84 18.63 -7.96 -5.92
CA LYS A 84 18.46 -7.56 -7.32
C LYS A 84 17.30 -8.35 -7.90
N GLY A 85 16.34 -7.70 -8.54
CA GLY A 85 15.16 -8.39 -9.03
C GLY A 85 14.14 -7.46 -9.66
N VAL A 86 12.99 -7.99 -10.10
CA VAL A 86 11.91 -7.19 -10.66
C VAL A 86 10.93 -6.78 -9.56
N MET A 87 10.71 -5.47 -9.40
CA MET A 87 9.72 -4.96 -8.44
C MET A 87 8.29 -5.15 -8.97
N THR A 88 7.39 -5.66 -8.13
CA THR A 88 5.95 -5.75 -8.39
C THR A 88 5.15 -5.16 -7.24
N ILE A 89 3.90 -4.78 -7.53
CA ILE A 89 2.97 -4.25 -6.53
C ILE A 89 1.89 -5.29 -6.31
N ARG A 90 1.73 -5.74 -5.07
CA ARG A 90 0.63 -6.60 -4.65
C ARG A 90 -0.38 -5.77 -3.87
N THR A 91 -1.64 -5.89 -4.22
CA THR A 91 -2.77 -5.23 -3.53
C THR A 91 -3.39 -6.18 -2.54
N SER A 92 -3.79 -5.69 -1.36
CA SER A 92 -4.55 -6.48 -0.41
C SER A 92 -5.89 -6.89 -0.98
N ARG A 93 -6.23 -8.16 -0.78
CA ARG A 93 -7.55 -8.71 -1.09
C ARG A 93 -8.63 -8.13 -0.17
N ILE A 94 -8.28 -7.86 1.09
CA ILE A 94 -9.20 -7.32 2.10
C ILE A 94 -9.53 -5.85 1.83
N HIS A 95 -8.51 -5.03 1.55
CA HIS A 95 -8.73 -3.59 1.32
C HIS A 95 -7.74 -3.01 0.29
N PRO A 96 -8.20 -2.64 -0.93
CA PRO A 96 -7.32 -2.29 -2.07
C PRO A 96 -6.34 -1.12 -1.85
N SER A 97 -6.58 -0.26 -0.86
CA SER A 97 -5.67 0.85 -0.56
C SER A 97 -4.35 0.41 0.07
N TYR A 98 -4.31 -0.77 0.70
CA TYR A 98 -3.08 -1.31 1.29
C TYR A 98 -2.37 -2.18 0.27
N LYS A 99 -1.09 -1.91 0.09
CA LYS A 99 -0.26 -2.56 -0.92
C LYS A 99 1.03 -3.05 -0.31
N TRP A 100 1.64 -4.05 -0.94
CA TRP A 100 3.01 -4.50 -0.67
C TRP A 100 3.86 -4.31 -1.91
N LEU A 101 5.12 -3.96 -1.69
CA LEU A 101 6.14 -4.05 -2.74
C LEU A 101 6.87 -5.36 -2.56
N ASP A 102 6.85 -6.18 -3.61
CA ASP A 102 7.57 -7.44 -3.69
C ASP A 102 8.69 -7.30 -4.74
N VAL A 103 9.83 -7.97 -4.54
CA VAL A 103 10.92 -8.03 -5.52
C VAL A 103 11.20 -9.49 -5.87
N GLU A 104 11.03 -9.84 -7.14
CA GLU A 104 11.29 -11.18 -7.65
C GLU A 104 12.75 -11.32 -8.11
N PRO A 105 13.58 -12.16 -7.48
CA PRO A 105 15.02 -12.21 -7.78
C PRO A 105 15.34 -12.72 -9.20
N ASP A 106 14.52 -13.64 -9.71
CA ASP A 106 14.72 -14.23 -11.03
C ASP A 106 14.16 -13.31 -12.13
N VAL A 107 15.02 -12.40 -12.60
CA VAL A 107 14.70 -11.46 -13.67
C VAL A 107 14.38 -12.17 -14.99
N GLN A 108 15.09 -13.26 -15.30
CA GLN A 108 14.92 -13.96 -16.57
C GLN A 108 13.58 -14.69 -16.65
N LYS A 109 13.12 -15.29 -15.55
CA LYS A 109 11.77 -15.84 -15.45
C LYS A 109 10.72 -14.77 -15.79
N VAL A 110 10.78 -13.62 -15.13
CA VAL A 110 9.79 -12.54 -15.37
C VAL A 110 9.88 -12.02 -16.80
N PHE A 111 11.09 -11.81 -17.32
CA PHE A 111 11.32 -11.31 -18.67
C PHE A 111 10.75 -12.26 -19.74
N ARG A 112 11.13 -13.54 -19.71
CA ARG A 112 10.70 -14.55 -20.68
C ARG A 112 9.18 -14.75 -20.63
N SER A 113 8.60 -14.85 -19.43
CA SER A 113 7.14 -14.96 -19.28
C SER A 113 6.41 -13.76 -19.87
N ARG A 114 6.92 -12.54 -19.69
CA ARG A 114 6.32 -11.33 -20.28
C ARG A 114 6.45 -11.30 -21.80
N CYS A 115 7.63 -11.61 -22.35
CA CYS A 115 7.86 -11.65 -23.79
C CYS A 115 6.94 -12.68 -24.47
N MET A 116 6.84 -13.88 -23.90
CA MET A 116 5.95 -14.94 -24.41
C MET A 116 4.48 -14.51 -24.32
N ARG A 117 4.04 -13.95 -23.19
CA ARG A 117 2.66 -13.46 -23.02
C ARG A 117 2.33 -12.34 -24.01
N ALA A 118 3.27 -11.44 -24.28
CA ALA A 118 3.10 -10.39 -25.29
C ALA A 118 3.00 -10.98 -26.71
N ALA A 119 3.82 -11.98 -27.04
CA ALA A 119 3.76 -12.68 -28.32
C ALA A 119 2.42 -13.40 -28.51
N LEU A 120 1.94 -14.14 -27.50
CA LEU A 120 0.63 -14.79 -27.53
C LEU A 120 -0.51 -13.78 -27.66
N ARG A 121 -0.42 -12.62 -26.99
CA ARG A 121 -1.42 -11.55 -27.11
C ARG A 121 -1.50 -10.99 -28.52
N ARG A 122 -0.35 -10.76 -29.17
CA ARG A 122 -0.30 -10.32 -30.58
C ARG A 122 -0.92 -11.33 -31.55
N ARG A 123 -0.88 -12.62 -31.21
CA ARG A 123 -1.47 -13.71 -32.00
C ARG A 123 -2.95 -13.97 -31.66
N GLY A 124 -3.55 -13.25 -30.71
CA GLY A 124 -4.92 -13.51 -30.24
C GLY A 124 -5.08 -14.80 -29.41
N MET A 125 -3.97 -15.41 -28.98
CA MET A 125 -3.97 -16.71 -28.28
C MET A 125 -3.82 -16.57 -26.75
N ALA A 126 -3.60 -15.35 -26.23
CA ALA A 126 -3.42 -15.14 -24.80
C ALA A 126 -4.77 -14.98 -24.08
N SER A 127 -5.04 -15.84 -23.09
CA SER A 127 -6.18 -15.65 -22.19
C SER A 127 -6.00 -14.44 -21.27
N SER A 128 -7.10 -13.71 -21.06
CA SER A 128 -7.24 -12.61 -20.10
C SER A 128 -7.55 -13.09 -18.67
N MET A 129 -7.90 -14.37 -18.50
CA MET A 129 -8.24 -15.02 -17.22
C MET A 129 -6.97 -15.40 -16.44
N VAL A 130 -6.16 -14.41 -16.07
CA VAL A 130 -4.90 -14.63 -15.36
C VAL A 130 -4.75 -13.62 -14.24
N ALA A 131 -4.14 -14.02 -13.12
CA ALA A 131 -3.86 -13.19 -11.94
C ALA A 131 -3.24 -11.81 -12.26
N SER A 132 -2.45 -11.70 -13.33
CA SER A 132 -1.85 -10.43 -13.77
C SER A 132 -2.86 -9.40 -14.30
N ASN A 133 -4.08 -9.82 -14.63
CA ASN A 133 -5.15 -8.93 -15.09
C ASN A 133 -5.89 -8.36 -13.86
N ALA A 134 -5.72 -7.06 -13.62
CA ALA A 134 -6.31 -6.38 -12.47
C ALA A 134 -7.85 -6.47 -12.45
N HIS A 135 -8.51 -6.51 -13.61
CA HIS A 135 -9.97 -6.58 -13.70
C HIS A 135 -10.51 -7.98 -13.36
N TYR A 136 -9.73 -9.03 -13.61
CA TYR A 136 -10.14 -10.42 -13.34
C TYR A 136 -9.72 -10.91 -11.96
N ARG A 137 -8.81 -10.21 -11.28
CA ARG A 137 -8.22 -10.66 -10.01
C ARG A 137 -9.27 -10.96 -8.93
N ALA A 138 -10.30 -10.12 -8.82
CA ALA A 138 -11.35 -10.30 -7.82
C ALA A 138 -12.21 -11.54 -8.07
N GLU A 139 -12.50 -11.86 -9.34
CA GLU A 139 -13.21 -13.08 -9.72
C GLU A 139 -12.35 -14.32 -9.45
N LEU A 140 -11.07 -14.26 -9.85
CA LEU A 140 -10.12 -15.35 -9.60
C LEU A 140 -10.01 -15.67 -8.10
N ASP A 141 -9.88 -14.66 -7.24
CA ASP A 141 -9.80 -14.85 -5.79
C ASP A 141 -11.09 -15.50 -5.22
N HIS A 142 -12.26 -15.26 -5.84
CA HIS A 142 -13.52 -15.89 -5.45
C HIS A 142 -13.66 -17.33 -5.97
N VAL A 143 -13.12 -17.62 -7.16
CA VAL A 143 -13.09 -18.98 -7.71
C VAL A 143 -12.12 -19.87 -6.93
N GLU A 144 -10.93 -19.36 -6.59
CA GLU A 144 -9.91 -20.10 -5.84
C GLU A 144 -10.32 -20.33 -4.38
N GLU A 145 -10.94 -19.34 -3.73
CA GLU A 145 -11.36 -19.44 -2.33
C GLU A 145 -12.71 -18.75 -2.08
N PRO A 146 -13.85 -19.40 -2.38
CA PRO A 146 -15.17 -18.77 -2.32
C PRO A 146 -15.51 -18.16 -0.95
N GLN A 147 -15.07 -18.80 0.13
CA GLN A 147 -15.39 -18.44 1.52
C GLN A 147 -14.36 -17.49 2.17
N TRP A 148 -13.45 -16.89 1.40
CA TRP A 148 -12.38 -16.06 1.96
C TRP A 148 -12.90 -14.91 2.84
N ARG A 149 -14.05 -14.32 2.47
CA ARG A 149 -14.69 -13.25 3.24
C ARG A 149 -15.14 -13.72 4.62
N GLU A 150 -15.82 -14.86 4.68
CA GLU A 150 -16.29 -15.44 5.94
C GLU A 150 -15.13 -15.78 6.85
N ARG A 151 -14.05 -16.36 6.29
CA ARG A 151 -12.83 -16.67 7.03
C ARG A 151 -12.18 -15.42 7.63
N VAL A 152 -12.10 -14.32 6.88
CA VAL A 152 -11.53 -13.05 7.36
C VAL A 152 -12.41 -12.40 8.43
N MET A 153 -13.74 -12.48 8.29
CA MET A 153 -14.69 -11.89 9.23
C MET A 153 -14.89 -12.72 10.50
N ARG A 154 -14.56 -14.02 10.47
CA ARG A 154 -14.67 -14.91 11.63
C ARG A 154 -13.70 -14.47 12.73
N VAL A 155 -14.26 -14.09 13.88
CA VAL A 155 -13.48 -13.77 15.08
C VAL A 155 -13.32 -15.05 15.91
N PRO A 156 -12.08 -15.56 16.10
CA PRO A 156 -11.86 -16.77 16.89
C PRO A 156 -12.17 -16.54 18.37
N LYS A 157 -12.70 -17.57 19.03
CA LYS A 157 -12.95 -17.54 20.49
C LYS A 157 -11.61 -17.52 21.24
N ALA A 158 -11.64 -17.04 22.49
CA ALA A 158 -10.44 -16.96 23.32
C ALA A 158 -9.77 -18.34 23.52
N THR A 159 -10.56 -19.40 23.65
CA THR A 159 -10.09 -20.79 23.82
C THR A 159 -9.37 -21.33 22.57
N GLU A 160 -9.81 -20.96 21.38
CA GLU A 160 -9.15 -21.34 20.12
C GLU A 160 -7.87 -20.54 19.89
N ARG A 161 -7.85 -19.27 20.34
CA ARG A 161 -6.71 -18.36 20.18
C ARG A 161 -5.58 -18.64 21.17
N PHE A 162 -5.92 -18.84 22.44
CA PHE A 162 -4.98 -19.16 23.51
C PHE A 162 -5.08 -20.65 23.81
N GLN A 163 -4.51 -21.44 22.91
CA GLN A 163 -4.45 -22.89 23.07
C GLN A 163 -3.61 -23.26 24.30
N ASP A 164 -3.94 -24.39 24.92
CA ASP A 164 -3.22 -24.91 26.08
C ASP A 164 -1.72 -25.11 25.73
N PRO A 165 -0.79 -24.48 26.49
CA PRO A 165 0.64 -24.68 26.32
C PRO A 165 1.09 -26.15 26.31
N ASN A 166 0.35 -27.03 27.00
CA ASN A 166 0.64 -28.47 27.03
C ASN A 166 0.62 -29.11 25.64
N LEU A 167 -0.17 -28.59 24.70
CA LEU A 167 -0.21 -29.09 23.33
C LEU A 167 1.13 -28.89 22.60
N LEU A 168 1.83 -27.79 22.89
CA LEU A 168 3.17 -27.55 22.36
C LEU A 168 4.21 -28.43 23.06
N THR A 169 4.17 -28.49 24.39
CA THR A 169 5.11 -29.28 25.19
C THR A 169 5.06 -30.78 24.85
N ARG A 170 3.87 -31.30 24.52
CA ARG A 170 3.66 -32.69 24.09
C ARG A 170 3.93 -32.91 22.60
N GLY A 171 4.29 -31.87 21.84
CA GLY A 171 4.55 -31.96 20.40
C GLY A 171 3.32 -32.16 19.51
N LEU A 172 2.10 -31.92 20.03
CA LEU A 172 0.86 -32.02 19.26
C LEU A 172 0.66 -30.84 18.30
N VAL A 173 1.27 -29.69 18.61
CA VAL A 173 1.23 -28.47 17.79
C VAL A 173 2.66 -27.96 17.59
N PRO A 174 3.07 -27.55 16.38
CA PRO A 174 4.45 -27.13 16.11
C PRO A 174 4.81 -25.74 16.67
N SER A 175 3.82 -24.87 16.94
CA SER A 175 4.06 -23.55 17.55
C SER A 175 2.78 -22.93 18.11
N LEU A 176 2.89 -22.15 19.20
CA LEU A 176 1.81 -21.32 19.74
C LEU A 176 1.98 -19.87 19.27
N ARG A 177 0.96 -19.30 18.63
CA ARG A 177 1.01 -17.93 18.05
C ARG A 177 -0.20 -17.09 18.47
N PRO A 178 -0.37 -16.79 19.77
CA PRO A 178 -1.55 -16.09 20.28
C PRO A 178 -1.73 -14.66 19.74
N HIS A 179 -0.65 -14.02 19.28
CA HIS A 179 -0.68 -12.68 18.71
C HIS A 179 -1.08 -12.63 17.22
N SER A 180 -1.07 -13.78 16.52
CA SER A 180 -1.42 -13.88 15.10
C SER A 180 -2.95 -13.93 14.88
N ARG A 181 -3.66 -12.94 15.43
CA ARG A 181 -5.13 -12.87 15.38
C ARG A 181 -5.71 -12.20 14.14
N TYR A 182 -4.86 -11.50 13.37
CA TYR A 182 -5.28 -10.70 12.22
C TYR A 182 -4.89 -11.40 10.92
N ALA A 183 -5.82 -11.48 9.98
CA ALA A 183 -5.54 -11.91 8.61
C ALA A 183 -5.01 -10.71 7.81
N TYR A 184 -3.86 -10.90 7.15
CA TYR A 184 -3.29 -9.92 6.21
C TYR A 184 -3.09 -10.60 4.87
N GLU A 185 -4.00 -10.31 3.93
CA GLU A 185 -4.08 -10.95 2.61
C GLU A 185 -4.33 -9.91 1.51
#